data_AF-A0AAX0UC20-F1
#
_entry.id   AF-A0AAX0UC20-F1
#
_cell.length_a   1.000
_cell.length_b   1.000
_cell.length_c   1.000
_cell.angle_alpha   90.00
_cell.angle_beta   90.00
_cell.angle_gamma   90.00
#
_symmetry.space_group_name_H-M   'P 1'
#
loop_
_entity.id
_entity.type
_entity.pdbx_description
1 polymer ?
#
loop_
_entity_poly.entity_id
_entity_poly.type
_entity_poly.pdbx_seq_one_letter_code
_entity_poly.pdbx_strand_id
1 'polypeptide(L)'
;MSVRRHAGDGDVHVGVSLADLPASGADSVERVVYGIVREMGGPIAAEHGIGALKRPFPGYARSTAEIAVMRAMKAAFDPLGMLNPGKAL
;
A
#
# COMPACT_ATOMS: atom_id res chain seq x y z
N MET A 1 9.88 -3.56 -17.47
CA MET A 1 8.85 -2.76 -16.78
C MET A 1 7.68 -2.57 -17.73
N SER A 2 6.45 -2.67 -17.24
CA SER A 2 5.23 -2.41 -18.00
C SER A 2 4.36 -1.38 -17.27
N VAL A 3 3.70 -0.50 -18.03
CA VAL A 3 2.77 0.50 -17.48
C VAL A 3 1.45 0.44 -18.25
N ARG A 4 0.34 0.32 -17.53
CA ARG A 4 -1.03 0.43 -18.06
C ARG A 4 -1.79 1.45 -17.21
N ARG A 5 -2.84 2.07 -17.75
CA ARG A 5 -3.61 3.08 -17.02
C ARG A 5 -5.10 2.99 -17.28
N HIS A 6 -5.88 3.31 -16.26
CA HIS A 6 -7.26 3.74 -16.38
C HIS A 6 -7.22 5.27 -16.50
N ALA A 7 -7.29 5.78 -17.73
CA ALA A 7 -7.07 7.21 -17.97
C ALA A 7 -8.18 8.10 -17.37
N GLY A 8 -9.37 7.54 -17.12
CA GLY A 8 -10.54 8.30 -16.66
C GLY A 8 -10.50 8.68 -15.17
N ASP A 9 -9.77 7.93 -14.35
CA ASP A 9 -9.70 8.12 -12.89
C ASP A 9 -8.25 8.32 -12.38
N GLY A 10 -7.26 8.22 -13.27
CA GLY A 10 -5.85 8.43 -12.94
C GLY A 10 -5.17 7.22 -12.30
N ASP A 11 -5.79 6.02 -12.34
CA ASP A 11 -5.15 4.80 -11.84
C ASP A 11 -4.10 4.26 -12.81
N VAL A 12 -2.90 3.99 -12.29
CA VAL A 12 -1.73 3.53 -13.05
C VAL A 12 -1.21 2.21 -12.50
N HIS A 13 -1.21 1.22 -13.37
CA HIS A 13 -0.73 -0.13 -13.10
C HIS A 13 0.74 -0.24 -13.50
N VAL A 14 1.61 -0.35 -12.49
CA VAL A 14 3.05 -0.52 -12.68
C VAL A 14 3.46 -1.97 -12.42
N GLY A 15 4.00 -2.62 -13.44
CA GLY A 15 4.55 -3.97 -13.37
C GLY A 15 6.07 -3.98 -13.54
N VAL A 16 6.79 -4.59 -12.60
CA VAL A 16 8.24 -4.75 -12.62
C VAL A 16 8.58 -6.23 -12.50
N SER A 17 9.37 -6.74 -13.44
CA SER A 17 9.92 -8.10 -13.33
C SER A 17 11.03 -8.09 -12.28
N LEU A 18 11.00 -9.07 -11.38
CA LEU A 18 12.00 -9.24 -10.33
C LEU A 18 13.04 -10.33 -10.69
N ALA A 19 12.95 -10.94 -11.88
CA ALA A 19 13.75 -12.11 -12.25
C ALA A 19 15.27 -11.87 -12.17
N ASP A 20 15.70 -10.63 -12.46
CA ASP A 20 17.12 -10.24 -12.47
C ASP A 20 17.54 -9.45 -11.22
N LEU A 21 16.69 -9.40 -10.20
CA LEU A 21 16.95 -8.66 -8.96
C LEU A 21 17.30 -9.62 -7.81
N PRO A 22 18.10 -9.14 -6.83
CA PRO A 22 18.33 -9.89 -5.60
C PRO A 22 17.00 -10.09 -4.85
N ALA A 23 16.99 -10.95 -3.83
CA ALA A 23 15.79 -11.23 -3.02
C ALA A 23 15.16 -9.97 -2.39
N SER A 24 15.96 -8.92 -2.14
CA SER A 24 15.51 -7.61 -1.64
C SER A 24 14.94 -6.68 -2.73
N GLY A 25 14.90 -7.13 -3.98
CA GLY A 25 14.49 -6.35 -5.14
C GLY A 25 13.05 -5.84 -5.04
N ALA A 26 12.14 -6.65 -4.48
CA ALA A 26 10.75 -6.26 -4.28
C ALA A 26 10.62 -5.03 -3.36
N ASP A 27 11.19 -5.09 -2.14
CA ASP A 27 11.13 -3.99 -1.17
C ASP A 27 11.81 -2.72 -1.72
N SER A 28 12.92 -2.89 -2.45
CA SER A 28 13.63 -1.77 -3.08
C SER A 28 12.77 -1.06 -4.13
N VAL A 29 12.12 -1.84 -5.01
CA VAL A 29 11.21 -1.31 -6.04
C VAL A 29 9.99 -0.66 -5.39
N GLU A 30 9.39 -1.28 -4.38
CA GLU A 30 8.25 -0.74 -3.64
C GLU A 30 8.57 0.60 -3.00
N ARG A 31 9.71 0.74 -2.31
CA ARG A 31 10.10 2.00 -1.68
C ARG A 31 10.29 3.13 -2.68
N VAL A 32 10.91 2.84 -3.83
CA VAL A 32 11.10 3.83 -4.90
C VAL A 32 9.75 4.26 -5.48
N VAL A 33 8.92 3.30 -5.89
CA VAL A 33 7.62 3.59 -6.50
C VAL A 33 6.69 4.30 -5.52
N TYR A 34 6.57 3.80 -4.29
CA TYR A 34 5.71 4.42 -3.28
C TYR A 34 6.23 5.78 -2.83
N GLY A 35 7.55 5.99 -2.81
CA GLY A 35 8.15 7.30 -2.56
C GLY A 35 7.69 8.35 -3.57
N ILE A 36 7.75 8.02 -4.86
CA ILE A 36 7.28 8.89 -5.95
C ILE A 36 5.77 9.14 -5.82
N VAL A 37 4.97 8.10 -5.56
CA VAL A 37 3.52 8.24 -5.36
C VAL A 37 3.20 9.18 -4.20
N ARG A 38 3.93 9.08 -3.08
CA ARG A 38 3.79 9.97 -1.93
C ARG A 38 4.15 11.42 -2.29
N GLU A 39 5.22 11.66 -3.01
CA GLU A 39 5.63 13.00 -3.46
C GLU A 39 4.56 13.66 -4.35
N MET A 40 3.85 12.86 -5.15
CA MET A 40 2.73 13.31 -5.97
C MET A 40 1.40 13.42 -5.20
N GLY A 41 1.37 13.07 -3.91
CA GLY A 41 0.15 13.07 -3.10
C GLY A 41 -0.87 11.98 -3.49
N GLY A 42 -0.44 10.95 -4.21
CA GLY A 42 -1.29 9.86 -4.67
C GLY A 42 -1.42 8.69 -3.68
N PRO A 43 -2.41 7.79 -3.87
CA PRO A 43 -2.54 6.59 -3.06
C PRO A 43 -1.62 5.46 -3.56
N ILE A 44 -0.99 4.71 -2.65
CA ILE A 44 -0.18 3.50 -2.98
C ILE A 44 -1.04 2.29 -3.43
N ALA A 45 -2.35 2.40 -3.31
CA ALA A 45 -3.33 1.42 -3.74
C ALA A 45 -4.61 2.13 -4.16
N ALA A 46 -4.84 2.25 -5.47
CA ALA A 46 -6.08 2.80 -6.02
C ALA A 46 -7.25 1.81 -5.85
N GLU A 47 -7.06 0.55 -6.24
CA GLU A 47 -8.13 -0.47 -6.27
C GLU A 47 -7.85 -1.73 -5.43
N HIS A 48 -6.60 -2.22 -5.39
CA HIS A 48 -6.27 -3.53 -4.80
C HIS A 48 -6.18 -3.56 -3.26
N GLY A 49 -6.32 -2.40 -2.61
CA GLY A 49 -6.21 -2.28 -1.16
C GLY A 49 -4.80 -2.55 -0.59
N ILE A 50 -4.73 -2.68 0.74
CA ILE A 50 -3.47 -2.81 1.50
C ILE A 50 -3.06 -4.27 1.72
N GLY A 51 -4.00 -5.11 2.19
CA GLY A 51 -3.72 -6.53 2.48
C GLY A 51 -2.55 -6.75 3.43
N ALA A 52 -1.82 -7.85 3.25
CA ALA A 52 -0.56 -8.09 3.98
C ALA A 52 0.61 -7.34 3.34
N LEU A 53 0.65 -7.30 2.01
CA LEU A 53 1.79 -6.81 1.23
C LEU A 53 2.10 -5.33 1.50
N LYS A 54 1.09 -4.46 1.48
CA LYS A 54 1.28 -3.00 1.64
C LYS A 54 1.13 -2.51 3.07
N ARG A 55 0.91 -3.41 4.03
CA ARG A 55 0.76 -3.10 5.46
C ARG A 55 1.91 -2.26 6.05
N PRO A 56 3.17 -2.36 5.58
CA PRO A 56 4.25 -1.51 6.09
C PRO A 56 4.16 -0.04 5.62
N PHE A 57 3.35 0.27 4.61
CA PHE A 57 3.37 1.57 3.91
C PHE A 57 2.14 2.49 4.09
N PRO A 58 1.20 2.31 5.06
CA PRO A 58 0.02 3.19 5.13
C PRO A 58 0.40 4.66 5.31
N GLY A 59 1.52 4.95 6.00
CA GLY A 59 2.05 6.30 6.19
C GLY A 59 2.51 7.01 4.91
N TYR A 60 2.60 6.30 3.78
CA TYR A 60 2.91 6.91 2.48
C TYR A 60 1.70 7.59 1.85
N ALA A 61 0.48 7.18 2.23
CA ALA A 61 -0.78 7.71 1.67
C ALA A 61 -1.74 8.26 2.73
N ARG A 62 -1.47 8.04 4.03
CA ARG A 62 -2.36 8.39 5.14
C ARG A 62 -1.58 9.08 6.25
N SER A 63 -2.21 10.09 6.83
CA SER A 63 -1.72 10.77 8.03
C SER A 63 -1.73 9.83 9.24
N THR A 64 -0.94 10.18 10.26
CA THR A 64 -0.95 9.50 11.55
C THR A 64 -2.32 9.55 12.22
N ALA A 65 -3.07 10.63 12.06
CA ALA A 65 -4.42 10.79 12.58
C ALA A 65 -5.42 9.83 11.91
N GLU A 66 -5.41 9.72 10.58
CA GLU A 66 -6.25 8.75 9.85
C GLU A 66 -5.94 7.31 10.29
N ILE A 67 -4.65 6.96 10.43
CA ILE A 67 -4.23 5.63 10.88
C ILE A 67 -4.68 5.36 12.33
N ALA A 68 -4.63 6.36 13.21
CA ALA A 68 -5.12 6.24 14.58
C ALA A 68 -6.63 5.95 14.61
N VAL A 69 -7.43 6.65 13.80
CA VAL A 69 -8.88 6.39 13.66
C VAL A 69 -9.13 4.98 13.17
N MET A 70 -8.43 4.53 12.13
CA MET A 70 -8.57 3.18 11.59
C MET A 70 -8.26 2.11 12.65
N ARG A 71 -7.23 2.31 13.47
CA ARG A 71 -6.89 1.41 14.59
C ARG A 71 -7.94 1.42 15.70
N ALA A 72 -8.49 2.59 16.03
CA ALA A 72 -9.59 2.69 17.00
C ALA A 72 -10.84 1.94 16.52
N MET A 73 -11.21 2.07 15.25
CA MET A 73 -12.31 1.31 14.66
C MET A 73 -12.04 -0.20 14.71
N LYS A 74 -10.82 -0.63 14.34
CA LYS A 74 -10.43 -2.05 14.41
C LYS A 74 -10.58 -2.61 15.83
N ALA A 75 -10.14 -1.87 16.84
CA ALA A 75 -10.24 -2.28 18.24
C ALA A 75 -11.72 -2.33 18.73
N ALA A 76 -12.56 -1.42 18.24
CA ALA A 76 -13.98 -1.39 18.61
C ALA A 76 -14.77 -2.58 18.03
N PHE A 77 -14.47 -2.98 16.79
CA PHE A 77 -15.19 -4.07 16.09
C PHE A 77 -14.54 -5.45 16.23
N ASP A 78 -13.24 -5.53 16.52
CA ASP A 78 -12.51 -6.78 16.70
C ASP A 78 -11.52 -6.68 17.87
N PRO A 79 -12.04 -6.61 19.12
CA PRO A 79 -11.22 -6.45 20.31
C PRO A 79 -10.30 -7.64 20.58
N LEU A 80 -10.62 -8.83 20.03
CA LEU A 80 -9.82 -10.04 20.17
C LEU A 80 -8.80 -10.22 19.03
N GLY A 81 -8.82 -9.36 18.01
CA GLY A 81 -7.89 -9.42 16.88
C GLY A 81 -8.06 -10.65 15.99
N MET A 82 -9.24 -11.29 15.98
CA MET A 82 -9.49 -12.54 15.27
C MET A 82 -9.78 -12.33 13.79
N LEU A 83 -10.29 -11.16 13.42
CA LEU A 83 -10.70 -10.87 12.05
C LEU A 83 -9.49 -10.47 11.20
N ASN A 84 -8.94 -11.46 10.50
CA ASN A 84 -7.92 -11.28 9.47
C ASN A 84 -6.59 -10.66 9.99
N PRO A 85 -5.94 -11.32 10.98
CA PRO A 85 -4.73 -10.80 11.61
C PRO A 85 -3.60 -10.58 10.61
N GLY A 86 -2.78 -9.55 10.84
CA GLY A 86 -1.62 -9.25 10.00
C GLY A 86 -1.93 -8.59 8.66
N LYS A 87 -3.16 -8.14 8.41
CA LYS A 87 -3.55 -7.45 7.16
C LYS A 87 -4.10 -6.04 7.44
N ALA A 88 -4.02 -5.14 6.47
CA ALA A 88 -4.48 -3.75 6.49
C ALA A 88 -3.80 -2.77 7.47
N LEU A 89 -3.82 -3.03 8.79
CA LEU A 89 -3.44 -2.05 9.85
C LEU A 89 -2.50 -2.57 10.93
#